data_AF-A0A8H6FUQ6-F1
#
_entry.id   AF-A0A8H6FUQ6-F1
#
_cell.length_a   1.000
_cell.length_b   1.000
_cell.length_c   1.000
_cell.angle_alpha   90.00
_cell.angle_beta   90.00
_cell.angle_gamma   90.00
#
_symmetry.space_group_name_H-M   'P 1'
#
loop_
_entity.id
_entity.type
_entity.pdbx_description
1 polymer ?
#
loop_
_entity_poly.entity_id
_entity_poly.type
_entity_poly.pdbx_seq_one_letter_code
_entity_poly.pdbx_strand_id
1 'polypeptide(L)'
;MYYNYSFALLGLTTLPPSTPAATRTNHPLLQAPALLSLLLPTLSSTSPSELTAGVCGTYGMRASTNVVSTAGIYSVSPLLDSVGVFARSAPVVEAVVKSLMESSSVPLKPRVKYKLLYPVRAKDTKPQDSRRWFPYPGEPGSAADFEELFEETIQKLESHLKCTRIPFNLDDLWRQTRPAGQDQSLDKATGGIYTVLTTHSCVGDTIDPFIADFKATNNGRSPFIDAVVKARQDHGRSTTTLQYETTVQSAKAFSQWFIEIVLARSAEDEFPLLIFPPELGLPNLPR
;
A
#
# COMPACT_ATOMS: atom_id res chain seq x y z
N MET A 1 5.88 23.63 -5.13
CA MET A 1 5.73 23.08 -6.50
C MET A 1 5.42 21.61 -6.32
N TYR A 2 4.24 21.16 -6.73
CA TYR A 2 3.66 19.91 -6.23
C TYR A 2 3.52 18.87 -7.34
N TYR A 3 3.90 17.63 -7.03
CA TYR A 3 3.71 16.48 -7.91
C TYR A 3 2.90 15.41 -7.16
N ASN A 4 1.71 15.10 -7.68
CA ASN A 4 0.99 13.89 -7.29
C ASN A 4 1.70 12.70 -7.95
N TYR A 5 2.04 11.68 -7.16
CA TYR A 5 2.53 10.42 -7.70
C TYR A 5 1.34 9.56 -8.10
N SER A 6 1.38 8.99 -9.32
CA SER A 6 0.41 8.00 -9.78
C SER A 6 1.13 6.66 -9.94
N PHE A 7 0.80 5.70 -9.06
CA PHE A 7 1.30 4.33 -9.13
C PHE A 7 0.22 3.40 -9.69
N ALA A 8 0.62 2.43 -10.51
CA ALA A 8 -0.29 1.46 -11.09
C ALA A 8 0.32 0.04 -11.04
N LEU A 9 -0.47 -0.93 -10.58
CA LEU A 9 -0.24 -2.36 -10.80
C LEU A 9 -1.09 -2.83 -11.98
N LEU A 10 -0.64 -3.88 -12.68
CA LEU A 10 -1.28 -4.43 -13.88
C LEU A 10 -1.29 -5.97 -13.81
N GLY A 11 -2.41 -6.61 -14.17
CA GLY A 11 -2.54 -8.08 -14.27
C GLY A 11 -3.79 -8.48 -15.08
N LEU A 12 -3.63 -9.20 -16.20
CA LEU A 12 -4.54 -9.08 -17.36
C LEU A 12 -5.60 -10.19 -17.60
N THR A 13 -6.89 -9.80 -17.69
CA THR A 13 -7.94 -10.42 -18.55
C THR A 13 -8.93 -9.37 -19.14
N THR A 14 -10.07 -9.73 -19.79
CA THR A 14 -10.95 -8.79 -20.56
C THR A 14 -12.46 -9.15 -20.62
N LEU A 15 -13.31 -8.17 -21.03
CA LEU A 15 -14.70 -8.22 -21.60
C LEU A 15 -15.81 -7.36 -20.86
N PRO A 16 -16.91 -6.92 -21.54
CA PRO A 16 -17.42 -5.52 -21.44
C PRO A 16 -18.73 -5.24 -20.62
N PRO A 17 -19.18 -3.95 -20.49
CA PRO A 17 -20.17 -3.49 -19.48
C PRO A 17 -21.37 -2.62 -20.01
N SER A 18 -22.15 -2.02 -19.10
CA SER A 18 -23.04 -0.85 -19.36
C SER A 18 -23.18 0.09 -18.11
N THR A 19 -23.59 1.35 -18.31
CA THR A 19 -23.46 2.58 -17.44
C THR A 19 -24.82 3.15 -16.94
N PRO A 20 -24.96 4.33 -16.26
CA PRO A 20 -24.02 5.38 -15.73
C PRO A 20 -24.12 5.52 -14.16
N ALA A 21 -24.06 6.63 -13.37
CA ALA A 21 -23.98 8.11 -13.53
C ALA A 21 -23.58 8.84 -12.19
N ALA A 22 -23.44 10.20 -12.21
CA ALA A 22 -23.64 11.19 -11.11
C ALA A 22 -22.73 11.18 -9.84
N THR A 23 -22.21 12.26 -9.23
CA THR A 23 -21.85 13.69 -9.50
C THR A 23 -21.10 14.22 -8.23
N ARG A 24 -20.52 15.44 -8.21
CA ARG A 24 -19.50 15.88 -7.22
C ARG A 24 -19.67 17.30 -6.63
N THR A 25 -19.01 17.57 -5.50
CA THR A 25 -18.67 18.92 -4.96
C THR A 25 -17.24 18.94 -4.39
N ASN A 26 -16.60 20.11 -4.29
CA ASN A 26 -15.16 20.27 -3.99
C ASN A 26 -14.88 21.10 -2.71
N HIS A 27 -13.78 20.78 -2.02
CA HIS A 27 -13.04 21.73 -1.14
C HIS A 27 -11.54 21.31 -1.05
N PRO A 28 -10.56 22.23 -0.94
CA PRO A 28 -9.13 21.90 -0.99
C PRO A 28 -8.39 21.99 0.35
N LEU A 29 -7.43 21.06 0.61
CA LEU A 29 -6.17 21.28 1.36
C LEU A 29 -5.31 19.99 1.45
N LEU A 30 -4.04 20.14 1.84
CA LEU A 30 -3.08 19.11 2.32
C LEU A 30 -2.59 18.01 1.33
N GLN A 31 -1.46 18.28 0.66
CA GLN A 31 -0.59 17.26 0.05
C GLN A 31 0.58 16.92 0.97
N ALA A 32 0.57 15.68 1.50
CA ALA A 32 1.67 15.05 2.26
C ALA A 32 1.58 13.51 2.36
N PRO A 33 0.40 12.85 2.47
CA PRO A 33 0.33 11.42 2.84
C PRO A 33 0.41 10.44 1.65
N ALA A 34 0.65 10.92 0.43
CA ALA A 34 0.39 10.21 -0.83
C ALA A 34 1.04 8.81 -0.98
N LEU A 35 2.11 8.52 -0.23
CA LEU A 35 2.85 7.25 -0.28
C LEU A 35 2.78 6.42 1.01
N LEU A 36 2.19 6.96 2.08
CA LEU A 36 2.17 6.31 3.39
C LEU A 36 1.46 4.94 3.35
N SER A 37 0.34 4.89 2.64
CA SER A 37 -0.46 3.68 2.46
C SER A 37 0.12 2.67 1.46
N LEU A 38 1.25 2.94 0.79
CA LEU A 38 1.82 2.05 -0.24
C LEU A 38 2.82 1.02 0.29
N LEU A 39 3.44 1.25 1.46
CA LEU A 39 4.35 0.26 2.07
C LEU A 39 4.05 -0.10 3.53
N LEU A 40 3.31 0.73 4.28
CA LEU A 40 2.79 0.32 5.60
C LEU A 40 1.91 -0.94 5.59
N PRO A 41 1.22 -1.31 4.50
CA PRO A 41 0.57 -2.62 4.44
C PRO A 41 1.57 -3.78 4.62
N THR A 42 2.70 -3.74 3.91
CA THR A 42 3.66 -4.87 3.85
C THR A 42 4.83 -4.71 4.81
N LEU A 43 4.55 -5.01 6.08
CA LEU A 43 5.38 -6.02 6.76
C LEU A 43 4.64 -7.32 7.04
N SER A 44 3.28 -7.33 7.02
CA SER A 44 2.49 -8.57 7.08
C SER A 44 1.05 -8.50 6.52
N SER A 45 0.53 -7.34 6.08
CA SER A 45 -0.85 -7.22 5.59
C SER A 45 -0.99 -6.19 4.46
N THR A 46 -0.61 -6.58 3.23
CA THR A 46 -0.94 -5.85 1.98
C THR A 46 -2.43 -5.47 1.99
N SER A 47 -2.84 -4.33 1.41
CA SER A 47 -4.23 -3.87 1.62
C SER A 47 -5.20 -4.93 1.11
N PRO A 48 -6.41 -5.10 1.74
CA PRO A 48 -7.37 -6.11 1.31
C PRO A 48 -7.69 -6.02 -0.19
N SER A 49 -7.60 -4.80 -0.71
CA SER A 49 -7.74 -4.43 -2.11
C SER A 49 -6.67 -5.11 -3.00
N GLU A 50 -5.37 -4.97 -2.68
CA GLU A 50 -4.26 -5.52 -3.47
C GLU A 50 -4.13 -7.04 -3.34
N LEU A 51 -4.40 -7.61 -2.15
CA LEU A 51 -4.47 -9.06 -1.97
C LEU A 51 -5.60 -9.68 -2.79
N THR A 52 -6.80 -9.11 -2.75
CA THR A 52 -7.94 -9.62 -3.51
C THR A 52 -7.68 -9.54 -5.02
N ALA A 53 -6.97 -8.52 -5.51
CA ALA A 53 -6.54 -8.46 -6.91
C ALA A 53 -5.66 -9.65 -7.30
N GLY A 54 -4.60 -9.90 -6.53
CA GLY A 54 -3.66 -11.01 -6.77
C GLY A 54 -4.34 -12.38 -6.69
N VAL A 55 -5.02 -12.67 -5.58
CA VAL A 55 -5.66 -13.97 -5.31
C VAL A 55 -6.80 -14.26 -6.29
N CYS A 56 -7.54 -13.24 -6.76
CA CYS A 56 -8.65 -13.44 -7.70
C CYS A 56 -8.26 -13.23 -9.19
N GLY A 57 -6.98 -13.00 -9.52
CA GLY A 57 -6.53 -12.83 -10.90
C GLY A 57 -7.13 -11.61 -11.61
N THR A 58 -7.25 -10.47 -10.90
CA THR A 58 -7.84 -9.23 -11.42
C THR A 58 -6.88 -8.05 -11.30
N TYR A 59 -7.16 -6.96 -12.03
CA TYR A 59 -6.41 -5.72 -11.86
C TYR A 59 -6.84 -5.05 -10.55
N GLY A 60 -5.85 -4.57 -9.80
CA GLY A 60 -6.04 -3.63 -8.71
C GLY A 60 -5.24 -2.36 -8.96
N MET A 61 -5.87 -1.20 -8.77
CA MET A 61 -5.15 0.06 -8.55
C MET A 61 -5.74 0.78 -7.35
N ARG A 62 -4.87 1.23 -6.44
CA ARG A 62 -5.25 2.01 -5.26
C ARG A 62 -4.63 3.40 -5.36
N ALA A 63 -5.47 4.42 -5.17
CA ALA A 63 -5.03 5.80 -5.31
C ALA A 63 -4.08 6.19 -4.17
N SER A 64 -3.16 7.12 -4.45
CA SER A 64 -2.46 7.83 -3.39
C SER A 64 -3.44 8.51 -2.44
N THR A 65 -3.13 8.49 -1.16
CA THR A 65 -3.96 9.03 -0.08
C THR A 65 -4.35 10.49 -0.37
N ASN A 66 -5.62 10.83 -0.13
CA ASN A 66 -6.26 12.12 -0.44
C ASN A 66 -6.39 12.52 -1.93
N VAL A 67 -5.95 11.71 -2.90
CA VAL A 67 -6.18 12.00 -4.34
C VAL A 67 -7.64 11.78 -4.76
N VAL A 68 -8.33 10.84 -4.12
CA VAL A 68 -9.77 10.60 -4.29
C VAL A 68 -10.46 10.86 -2.96
N SER A 69 -11.57 11.60 -2.97
CA SER A 69 -12.33 11.88 -1.75
C SER A 69 -12.91 10.61 -1.15
N THR A 70 -12.75 10.47 0.16
CA THR A 70 -13.35 9.41 1.00
C THR A 70 -14.64 9.86 1.69
N ALA A 71 -15.21 11.01 1.32
CA ALA A 71 -16.45 11.50 1.90
C ALA A 71 -17.61 10.49 1.69
N GLY A 72 -18.30 10.15 2.79
CA GLY A 72 -19.35 9.12 2.79
C GLY A 72 -18.84 7.67 2.91
N ILE A 73 -17.53 7.44 2.94
CA ILE A 73 -16.92 6.14 3.24
C ILE A 73 -16.65 6.05 4.75
N TYR A 74 -16.86 4.87 5.34
CA TYR A 74 -16.43 4.56 6.70
C TYR A 74 -14.90 4.70 6.80
N SER A 75 -14.41 5.53 7.72
CA SER A 75 -12.96 5.72 7.93
C SER A 75 -12.41 4.72 8.94
N VAL A 76 -11.29 4.07 8.60
CA VAL A 76 -10.53 3.19 9.52
C VAL A 76 -9.28 3.92 10.00
N SER A 77 -8.67 4.74 9.16
CA SER A 77 -7.62 5.68 9.57
C SER A 77 -7.52 6.81 8.54
N PRO A 78 -7.87 8.06 8.88
CA PRO A 78 -7.77 9.20 7.96
C PRO A 78 -6.38 9.45 7.36
N LEU A 79 -5.33 8.83 7.91
CA LEU A 79 -3.96 8.88 7.41
C LEU A 79 -3.65 7.80 6.36
N LEU A 80 -4.45 6.73 6.29
CA LEU A 80 -4.19 5.55 5.46
C LEU A 80 -5.29 5.25 4.44
N ASP A 81 -6.54 5.65 4.73
CA ASP A 81 -7.72 5.36 3.92
C ASP A 81 -7.55 5.90 2.48
N SER A 82 -7.69 5.01 1.51
CA SER A 82 -7.48 5.31 0.09
C SER A 82 -8.43 4.46 -0.78
N VAL A 83 -8.99 5.09 -1.82
CA VAL A 83 -9.94 4.42 -2.72
C VAL A 83 -9.19 3.48 -3.67
N GLY A 84 -9.64 2.22 -3.73
CA GLY A 84 -9.17 1.20 -4.67
C GLY A 84 -10.20 0.87 -5.75
N VAL A 85 -9.72 0.48 -6.92
CA VAL A 85 -10.53 0.08 -8.09
C VAL A 85 -10.10 -1.32 -8.53
N PHE A 86 -11.09 -2.20 -8.73
CA PHE A 86 -10.90 -3.57 -9.17
C PHE A 86 -11.75 -3.86 -10.40
N ALA A 87 -11.13 -4.44 -11.42
CA ALA A 87 -11.84 -4.95 -12.59
C ALA A 87 -11.08 -6.11 -13.20
N ARG A 88 -11.78 -6.91 -14.02
CA ARG A 88 -11.12 -7.94 -14.84
C ARG A 88 -10.20 -7.35 -15.93
N SER A 89 -10.29 -6.05 -16.26
CA SER A 89 -9.63 -5.44 -17.43
C SER A 89 -8.95 -4.08 -17.17
N ALA A 90 -7.72 -3.87 -17.69
CA ALA A 90 -6.95 -2.63 -17.50
C ALA A 90 -7.68 -1.40 -18.03
N PRO A 91 -8.19 -1.39 -19.27
CA PRO A 91 -8.95 -0.24 -19.79
C PRO A 91 -10.15 0.13 -18.91
N VAL A 92 -10.73 -0.81 -18.17
CA VAL A 92 -11.83 -0.54 -17.21
C VAL A 92 -11.27 0.11 -15.93
N VAL A 93 -10.19 -0.41 -15.35
CA VAL A 93 -9.51 0.25 -14.22
C VAL A 93 -9.04 1.65 -14.63
N GLU A 94 -8.35 1.78 -15.75
CA GLU A 94 -7.85 3.05 -16.28
C GLU A 94 -8.98 4.07 -16.52
N ALA A 95 -10.11 3.66 -17.10
CA ALA A 95 -11.25 4.56 -17.32
C ALA A 95 -11.89 5.02 -15.99
N VAL A 96 -12.13 4.11 -15.04
CA VAL A 96 -12.67 4.44 -13.72
C VAL A 96 -11.71 5.34 -12.95
N VAL A 97 -10.42 5.01 -12.96
CA VAL A 97 -9.36 5.80 -12.30
C VAL A 97 -9.24 7.20 -12.89
N LYS A 98 -9.27 7.34 -14.22
CA LYS A 98 -9.29 8.66 -14.87
C LYS A 98 -10.48 9.49 -14.40
N SER A 99 -11.67 8.91 -14.27
CA SER A 99 -12.85 9.64 -13.78
C SER A 99 -12.74 10.00 -12.29
N LEU A 100 -12.28 9.06 -11.45
CA LEU A 100 -11.97 9.35 -10.04
C LEU A 100 -10.90 10.43 -9.88
N MET A 101 -9.97 10.58 -10.82
CA MET A 101 -8.87 11.57 -10.80
C MET A 101 -9.08 12.78 -11.73
N GLU A 102 -10.29 13.03 -12.24
CA GLU A 102 -10.62 14.12 -13.18
C GLU A 102 -10.12 15.52 -12.77
N SER A 103 -9.92 15.78 -11.48
CA SER A 103 -9.41 17.05 -10.94
C SER A 103 -7.87 17.17 -10.92
N SER A 104 -7.11 16.16 -11.35
CA SER A 104 -5.64 16.11 -11.24
C SER A 104 -4.94 15.56 -12.50
N SER A 105 -5.44 15.90 -13.69
CA SER A 105 -4.83 15.49 -14.97
C SER A 105 -3.50 16.23 -15.27
N VAL A 106 -2.42 15.85 -14.58
CA VAL A 106 -1.06 16.20 -15.02
C VAL A 106 -0.75 15.36 -16.27
N PRO A 107 -0.48 15.98 -17.44
CA PRO A 107 -0.17 15.21 -18.65
C PRO A 107 1.16 14.46 -18.45
N LEU A 108 1.16 13.15 -18.75
CA LEU A 108 2.37 12.34 -18.73
C LEU A 108 3.39 12.94 -19.71
N LYS A 109 4.59 13.30 -19.22
CA LYS A 109 5.66 13.84 -20.06
C LYS A 109 5.99 12.79 -21.14
N PRO A 110 6.11 13.17 -22.43
CA PRO A 110 6.21 12.22 -23.55
C PRO A 110 7.55 11.48 -23.65
N ARG A 111 8.47 11.69 -22.69
CA ARG A 111 9.71 10.92 -22.52
C ARG A 111 9.90 10.71 -21.02
N VAL A 112 9.82 9.46 -20.61
CA VAL A 112 10.09 8.99 -19.24
C VAL A 112 11.15 7.91 -19.34
N LYS A 113 12.22 8.04 -18.55
CA LYS A 113 13.18 6.95 -18.29
C LYS A 113 12.71 6.20 -17.07
N TYR A 114 12.52 4.88 -17.14
CA TYR A 114 12.08 4.10 -16.00
C TYR A 114 13.26 3.62 -15.16
N LYS A 115 13.25 3.96 -13.87
CA LYS A 115 14.18 3.46 -12.85
C LYS A 115 13.49 2.31 -12.12
N LEU A 116 13.71 1.10 -12.60
CA LEU A 116 13.03 -0.10 -12.14
C LEU A 116 13.73 -0.63 -10.88
N LEU A 117 13.09 -0.50 -9.71
CA LEU A 117 13.63 -0.84 -8.39
C LEU A 117 13.08 -2.19 -7.92
N TYR A 118 13.96 -3.11 -7.53
CA TYR A 118 13.61 -4.50 -7.24
C TYR A 118 14.11 -4.92 -5.85
N PRO A 119 13.25 -4.90 -4.80
CA PRO A 119 13.63 -5.32 -3.46
C PRO A 119 13.95 -6.81 -3.39
N VAL A 120 15.14 -7.13 -2.90
CA VAL A 120 15.63 -8.52 -2.74
C VAL A 120 16.06 -8.80 -1.30
N ARG A 121 15.98 -10.07 -0.90
CA ARG A 121 16.49 -10.54 0.40
C ARG A 121 18.02 -10.41 0.46
N ALA A 122 18.60 -10.27 1.65
CA ALA A 122 20.05 -10.30 1.80
C ALA A 122 20.60 -11.71 1.47
N LYS A 123 21.78 -11.79 0.87
CA LYS A 123 22.30 -13.02 0.24
C LYS A 123 22.42 -14.21 1.20
N ASP A 124 22.81 -13.95 2.44
CA ASP A 124 22.96 -14.96 3.49
C ASP A 124 21.63 -15.35 4.17
N THR A 125 20.50 -14.75 3.75
CA THR A 125 19.19 -15.03 4.32
C THR A 125 18.57 -16.26 3.67
N LYS A 126 18.23 -17.26 4.49
CA LYS A 126 17.61 -18.49 4.00
C LYS A 126 16.23 -18.18 3.39
N PRO A 127 15.78 -18.89 2.34
CA PRO A 127 14.52 -18.58 1.66
C PRO A 127 13.26 -18.59 2.55
N GLN A 128 13.29 -19.30 3.68
CA GLN A 128 12.21 -19.32 4.67
C GLN A 128 12.20 -18.12 5.63
N ASP A 129 13.35 -17.44 5.81
CA ASP A 129 13.57 -16.40 6.83
C ASP A 129 13.24 -14.99 6.30
N SER A 130 13.25 -14.78 4.98
CA SER A 130 12.74 -13.57 4.33
C SER A 130 11.84 -13.89 3.14
N ARG A 131 10.61 -14.30 3.46
CA ARG A 131 9.51 -14.54 2.50
C ARG A 131 8.87 -13.25 1.95
N ARG A 132 9.42 -12.08 2.29
CA ARG A 132 8.88 -10.76 1.88
C ARG A 132 9.54 -10.24 0.60
N TRP A 133 10.76 -10.67 0.30
CA TRP A 133 11.56 -10.19 -0.82
C TRP A 133 12.11 -11.36 -1.64
N PHE A 134 12.20 -11.16 -2.96
CA PHE A 134 12.70 -12.19 -3.89
C PHE A 134 14.20 -12.50 -3.68
N PRO A 135 14.71 -13.63 -4.21
CA PRO A 135 16.15 -13.80 -4.44
C PRO A 135 16.73 -12.68 -5.33
N TYR A 136 18.06 -12.56 -5.40
CA TYR A 136 18.68 -11.80 -6.49
C TYR A 136 18.35 -12.45 -7.85
N PRO A 137 18.27 -11.68 -8.94
CA PRO A 137 18.04 -12.24 -10.28
C PRO A 137 19.07 -13.34 -10.61
N GLY A 138 18.59 -14.54 -10.92
CA GLY A 138 19.41 -15.73 -11.19
C GLY A 138 19.78 -16.58 -9.96
N GLU A 139 19.43 -16.18 -8.73
CA GLU A 139 19.53 -17.02 -7.53
C GLU A 139 18.21 -17.78 -7.28
N PRO A 140 18.22 -19.05 -6.83
CA PRO A 140 17.01 -19.81 -6.53
C PRO A 140 16.32 -19.32 -5.23
N GLY A 141 14.99 -19.39 -5.18
CA GLY A 141 14.20 -19.06 -3.99
C GLY A 141 13.41 -20.21 -3.40
N SER A 142 12.23 -19.92 -2.85
CA SER A 142 11.38 -20.85 -2.09
C SER A 142 10.02 -21.12 -2.73
N ALA A 143 9.67 -20.40 -3.80
CA ALA A 143 8.40 -20.52 -4.51
C ALA A 143 8.65 -20.62 -6.03
N ALA A 144 9.47 -21.61 -6.45
CA ALA A 144 10.07 -21.70 -7.78
C ALA A 144 9.12 -21.36 -8.95
N ASP A 145 7.96 -22.03 -9.05
CA ASP A 145 6.97 -21.82 -10.12
C ASP A 145 6.46 -20.36 -10.20
N PHE A 146 6.28 -19.71 -9.03
CA PHE A 146 5.87 -18.32 -8.92
C PHE A 146 7.03 -17.35 -9.19
N GLU A 147 8.22 -17.68 -8.69
CA GLU A 147 9.45 -16.92 -8.90
C GLU A 147 9.86 -16.91 -10.39
N GLU A 148 9.72 -18.03 -11.10
CA GLU A 148 9.96 -18.15 -12.55
C GLU A 148 8.93 -17.35 -13.36
N LEU A 149 7.64 -17.46 -13.05
CA LEU A 149 6.58 -16.69 -13.71
C LEU A 149 6.74 -15.17 -13.47
N PHE A 150 7.17 -14.78 -12.26
CA PHE A 150 7.45 -13.38 -11.94
C PHE A 150 8.70 -12.89 -12.68
N GLU A 151 9.78 -13.67 -12.70
CA GLU A 151 11.02 -13.37 -13.45
C GLU A 151 10.74 -13.15 -14.94
N GLU A 152 9.99 -14.06 -15.59
CA GLU A 152 9.57 -13.92 -16.98
C GLU A 152 8.73 -12.63 -17.20
N THR A 153 7.87 -12.29 -16.23
CA THR A 153 7.07 -11.06 -16.24
C THR A 153 7.93 -9.80 -16.12
N ILE A 154 8.98 -9.80 -15.28
CA ILE A 154 9.90 -8.67 -15.18
C ILE A 154 10.75 -8.53 -16.44
N GLN A 155 11.23 -9.62 -17.05
CA GLN A 155 11.98 -9.57 -18.32
C GLN A 155 11.15 -8.98 -19.46
N LYS A 156 9.85 -9.33 -19.53
CA LYS A 156 8.89 -8.71 -20.46
C LYS A 156 8.71 -7.21 -20.18
N LEU A 157 8.67 -6.82 -18.91
CA LEU A 157 8.51 -5.41 -18.51
C LEU A 157 9.77 -4.58 -18.77
N GLU A 158 10.96 -5.10 -18.46
CA GLU A 158 12.27 -4.51 -18.78
C GLU A 158 12.37 -4.23 -20.29
N SER A 159 11.99 -5.22 -21.10
CA SER A 159 11.94 -5.11 -22.57
C SER A 159 10.95 -4.05 -23.05
N HIS A 160 9.77 -3.95 -22.42
CA HIS A 160 8.73 -2.97 -22.78
C HIS A 160 9.12 -1.53 -22.39
N LEU A 161 9.62 -1.34 -21.16
CA LEU A 161 10.02 -0.04 -20.62
C LEU A 161 11.42 0.41 -21.07
N LYS A 162 12.18 -0.49 -21.71
CA LYS A 162 13.57 -0.29 -22.18
C LYS A 162 14.52 0.13 -21.06
N CYS A 163 14.43 -0.59 -19.95
CA CYS A 163 15.24 -0.40 -18.75
C CYS A 163 15.68 -1.76 -18.17
N THR A 164 16.60 -1.74 -17.22
CA THR A 164 17.03 -2.91 -16.45
C THR A 164 16.71 -2.67 -14.98
N ARG A 165 16.31 -3.71 -14.26
CA ARG A 165 16.01 -3.63 -12.83
C ARG A 165 17.27 -3.42 -12.00
N ILE A 166 17.10 -2.72 -10.88
CA ILE A 166 18.13 -2.44 -9.90
C ILE A 166 17.78 -3.28 -8.65
N PRO A 167 18.43 -4.45 -8.46
CA PRO A 167 18.23 -5.25 -7.25
C PRO A 167 18.89 -4.56 -6.05
N PHE A 168 18.16 -4.43 -4.95
CA PHE A 168 18.68 -3.84 -3.71
C PHE A 168 18.04 -4.47 -2.46
N ASN A 169 18.78 -4.58 -1.36
CA ASN A 169 18.20 -4.99 -0.09
C ASN A 169 17.69 -3.77 0.70
N LEU A 170 16.41 -3.77 1.04
CA LEU A 170 15.74 -2.66 1.73
C LEU A 170 16.25 -2.49 3.18
N ASP A 171 16.59 -3.59 3.86
CA ASP A 171 17.08 -3.58 5.23
C ASP A 171 18.51 -3.03 5.35
N ASP A 172 19.40 -3.34 4.39
CA ASP A 172 20.73 -2.74 4.28
C ASP A 172 20.65 -1.25 3.98
N LEU A 173 19.76 -0.85 3.06
CA LEU A 173 19.53 0.57 2.76
C LEU A 173 18.99 1.29 4.01
N TRP A 174 18.03 0.70 4.73
CA TRP A 174 17.52 1.24 5.99
C TRP A 174 18.63 1.37 7.04
N ARG A 175 19.43 0.32 7.29
CA ARG A 175 20.57 0.36 8.23
C ARG A 175 21.51 1.54 7.97
N GLN A 176 21.74 1.87 6.70
CA GLN A 176 22.65 2.94 6.26
C GLN A 176 22.02 4.34 6.24
N THR A 177 20.72 4.47 5.98
CA THR A 177 20.09 5.76 5.59
C THR A 177 18.84 6.15 6.38
N ARG A 178 18.38 5.32 7.32
CA ARG A 178 17.20 5.59 8.17
C ARG A 178 17.27 6.96 8.87
N PRO A 179 16.12 7.61 9.14
CA PRO A 179 16.07 8.81 9.97
C PRO A 179 16.64 8.59 11.38
N ALA A 180 17.18 9.66 11.96
CA ALA A 180 17.58 9.68 13.37
C ALA A 180 16.36 9.40 14.28
N GLY A 181 16.60 8.75 15.42
CA GLY A 181 15.55 8.36 16.38
C GLY A 181 14.76 7.09 16.01
N GLN A 182 14.88 6.56 14.80
CA GLN A 182 14.26 5.28 14.41
C GLN A 182 15.07 4.06 14.87
N ASP A 183 14.44 2.89 14.93
CA ASP A 183 15.12 1.60 15.21
C ASP A 183 16.05 1.20 14.04
N GLN A 184 17.12 0.46 14.34
CA GLN A 184 18.04 -0.10 13.33
C GLN A 184 17.37 -1.19 12.47
N SER A 185 16.36 -1.86 13.00
CA SER A 185 15.52 -2.83 12.32
C SER A 185 14.32 -2.12 11.68
N LEU A 186 14.19 -2.26 10.36
CA LEU A 186 13.02 -1.77 9.61
C LEU A 186 11.71 -2.38 10.15
N ASP A 187 11.76 -3.66 10.55
CA ASP A 187 10.65 -4.37 11.18
C ASP A 187 10.15 -3.71 12.45
N LYS A 188 11.07 -3.35 13.36
CA LYS A 188 10.70 -2.68 14.62
C LYS A 188 10.26 -1.24 14.39
N ALA A 189 10.88 -0.54 13.45
CA ALA A 189 10.54 0.85 13.13
C ALA A 189 9.14 0.99 12.52
N THR A 190 8.69 0.02 11.71
CA THR A 190 7.45 0.15 10.93
C THR A 190 6.34 -0.86 11.26
N GLY A 191 6.64 -2.02 11.85
CA GLY A 191 5.67 -3.11 12.04
C GLY A 191 4.53 -2.79 13.01
N GLY A 192 4.74 -1.88 13.97
CA GLY A 192 3.67 -1.40 14.85
C GLY A 192 2.75 -0.35 14.22
N ILE A 193 3.16 0.29 13.12
CA ILE A 193 2.53 1.52 12.64
C ILE A 193 1.12 1.25 12.10
N TYR A 194 0.96 0.29 11.19
CA TYR A 194 -0.34 0.00 10.58
C TYR A 194 -1.38 -0.34 11.65
N THR A 195 -1.03 -1.20 12.61
CA THR A 195 -1.92 -1.63 13.70
C THR A 195 -2.38 -0.43 14.54
N VAL A 196 -1.45 0.37 15.08
CA VAL A 196 -1.79 1.53 15.94
C VAL A 196 -2.61 2.58 15.19
N LEU A 197 -2.26 2.88 13.92
CA LEU A 197 -2.99 3.89 13.15
C LEU A 197 -4.42 3.46 12.80
N THR A 198 -4.65 2.16 12.55
CA THR A 198 -5.97 1.60 12.16
C THR A 198 -6.85 1.17 13.33
N THR A 199 -6.30 0.95 14.52
CA THR A 199 -7.12 0.63 15.71
C THR A 199 -7.49 1.86 16.53
N HIS A 200 -6.54 2.74 16.87
CA HIS A 200 -6.78 3.84 17.81
C HIS A 200 -7.83 4.84 17.31
N SER A 201 -7.66 5.36 16.09
CA SER A 201 -8.61 6.34 15.50
C SER A 201 -9.99 5.71 15.23
N CYS A 202 -10.05 4.63 14.46
CA CYS A 202 -11.27 3.84 14.22
C CYS A 202 -12.10 3.56 15.49
N VAL A 203 -11.43 3.21 16.60
CA VAL A 203 -12.09 2.91 17.87
C VAL A 203 -12.74 4.14 18.50
N GLY A 204 -11.95 5.21 18.73
CA GLY A 204 -12.44 6.41 19.41
C GLY A 204 -13.42 7.23 18.56
N ASP A 205 -13.10 7.39 17.27
CA ASP A 205 -13.82 8.29 16.37
C ASP A 205 -15.11 7.69 15.81
N THR A 206 -15.23 6.34 15.77
CA THR A 206 -16.34 5.67 15.06
C THR A 206 -16.96 4.47 15.79
N ILE A 207 -16.16 3.50 16.26
CA ILE A 207 -16.69 2.25 16.84
C ILE A 207 -17.36 2.48 18.20
N ASP A 208 -16.72 3.19 19.13
CA ASP A 208 -17.28 3.39 20.47
C ASP A 208 -18.52 4.31 20.47
N PRO A 209 -18.59 5.38 19.63
CA PRO A 209 -19.84 6.07 19.32
C PRO A 209 -20.94 5.14 18.78
N PHE A 210 -20.64 4.32 17.76
CA PHE A 210 -21.61 3.35 17.21
C PHE A 210 -22.13 2.35 18.26
N ILE A 211 -21.25 1.87 19.16
CA ILE A 211 -21.64 0.98 20.28
C ILE A 211 -22.54 1.71 21.28
N ALA A 212 -22.34 3.02 21.51
CA ALA A 212 -23.20 3.81 22.38
C ALA A 212 -24.59 4.03 21.77
N ASP A 213 -24.67 4.42 20.49
CA ASP A 213 -25.94 4.63 19.77
C ASP A 213 -26.74 3.32 19.64
N PHE A 214 -26.05 2.21 19.36
CA PHE A 214 -26.67 0.88 19.34
C PHE A 214 -27.26 0.54 20.72
N LYS A 215 -26.52 0.75 21.81
CA LYS A 215 -27.03 0.50 23.18
C LYS A 215 -28.24 1.37 23.52
N ALA A 216 -28.21 2.65 23.17
CA ALA A 216 -29.30 3.59 23.41
C ALA A 216 -30.60 3.17 22.70
N THR A 217 -30.48 2.56 21.51
CA THR A 217 -31.62 2.09 20.70
C THR A 217 -32.02 0.63 20.94
N ASN A 218 -31.18 -0.19 21.58
CA ASN A 218 -31.39 -1.63 21.76
C ASN A 218 -31.47 -2.06 23.24
N ASN A 219 -32.14 -1.28 24.09
CA ASN A 219 -32.36 -1.58 25.52
C ASN A 219 -31.06 -1.87 26.30
N GLY A 220 -29.98 -1.14 26.00
CA GLY A 220 -28.67 -1.29 26.64
C GLY A 220 -27.85 -2.50 26.16
N ARG A 221 -28.35 -3.31 25.22
CA ARG A 221 -27.59 -4.43 24.63
C ARG A 221 -26.40 -3.91 23.83
N SER A 222 -25.24 -4.51 24.00
CA SER A 222 -24.13 -4.35 23.05
C SER A 222 -24.44 -5.05 21.71
N PRO A 223 -23.88 -4.57 20.58
CA PRO A 223 -23.87 -5.35 19.35
C PRO A 223 -23.00 -6.61 19.50
N PHE A 224 -23.22 -7.61 18.64
CA PHE A 224 -22.28 -8.74 18.52
C PHE A 224 -20.99 -8.26 17.83
N ILE A 225 -19.84 -8.66 18.37
CA ILE A 225 -18.52 -8.36 17.82
C ILE A 225 -17.72 -9.66 17.85
N ASP A 226 -17.18 -10.05 16.69
CA ASP A 226 -16.30 -11.21 16.56
C ASP A 226 -15.04 -11.09 17.46
N ALA A 227 -14.48 -12.21 17.89
CA ALA A 227 -13.35 -12.25 18.82
C ALA A 227 -12.08 -11.57 18.25
N VAL A 228 -11.79 -11.73 16.96
CA VAL A 228 -10.63 -11.11 16.29
C VAL A 228 -10.85 -9.60 16.13
N VAL A 229 -12.08 -9.21 15.77
CA VAL A 229 -12.47 -7.78 15.71
C VAL A 229 -12.39 -7.14 17.09
N LYS A 230 -12.88 -7.82 18.13
CA LYS A 230 -12.82 -7.33 19.52
C LYS A 230 -11.38 -7.16 19.99
N ALA A 231 -10.50 -8.14 19.74
CA ALA A 231 -9.08 -8.05 20.12
C ALA A 231 -8.38 -6.83 19.48
N ARG A 232 -8.69 -6.51 18.22
CA ARG A 232 -8.20 -5.30 17.54
C ARG A 232 -8.76 -4.02 18.16
N GLN A 233 -10.04 -3.99 18.51
CA GLN A 233 -10.64 -2.85 19.21
C GLN A 233 -10.05 -2.65 20.61
N ASP A 234 -9.88 -3.72 21.38
CA ASP A 234 -9.30 -3.68 22.73
C ASP A 234 -7.85 -3.14 22.68
N HIS A 235 -7.07 -3.53 21.67
CA HIS A 235 -5.75 -2.95 21.43
C HIS A 235 -5.81 -1.45 21.08
N GLY A 236 -6.81 -1.02 20.31
CA GLY A 236 -7.10 0.40 20.07
C GLY A 236 -7.40 1.17 21.36
N ARG A 237 -8.26 0.62 22.24
CA ARG A 237 -8.59 1.21 23.55
C ARG A 237 -7.42 1.22 24.54
N SER A 238 -6.47 0.29 24.43
CA SER A 238 -5.26 0.25 25.26
C SER A 238 -4.10 1.10 24.73
N THR A 239 -4.20 1.58 23.48
CA THR A 239 -3.21 2.49 22.90
C THR A 239 -3.43 3.89 23.45
N THR A 240 -2.39 4.52 23.98
CA THR A 240 -2.47 5.90 24.49
C THR A 240 -2.28 6.93 23.38
N THR A 241 -2.82 8.14 23.57
CA THR A 241 -2.64 9.27 22.65
C THR A 241 -1.16 9.53 22.33
N LEU A 242 -0.28 9.48 23.33
CA LEU A 242 1.16 9.67 23.15
C LEU A 242 1.80 8.57 22.28
N GLN A 243 1.37 7.32 22.41
CA GLN A 243 1.81 6.23 21.53
C GLN A 243 1.31 6.45 20.10
N TYR A 244 0.03 6.82 19.92
CA TYR A 244 -0.53 7.14 18.61
C TYR A 244 0.22 8.31 17.94
N GLU A 245 0.44 9.42 18.65
CA GLU A 245 1.18 10.58 18.15
C GLU A 245 2.63 10.22 17.78
N THR A 246 3.33 9.45 18.63
CA THR A 246 4.68 8.96 18.34
C THR A 246 4.69 8.09 17.08
N THR A 247 3.70 7.19 16.94
CA THR A 247 3.53 6.36 15.75
C THR A 247 3.25 7.22 14.50
N VAL A 248 2.44 8.27 14.60
CA VAL A 248 2.18 9.21 13.48
C VAL A 248 3.47 9.92 13.04
N GLN A 249 4.40 10.24 13.95
CA GLN A 249 5.69 10.81 13.55
C GLN A 249 6.61 9.77 12.91
N SER A 250 6.70 8.54 13.43
CA SER A 250 7.45 7.46 12.76
C SER A 250 6.88 7.10 11.38
N ALA A 251 5.56 7.14 11.22
CA ALA A 251 4.87 6.96 9.95
C ALA A 251 5.31 8.00 8.91
N LYS A 252 5.32 9.29 9.30
CA LYS A 252 5.81 10.39 8.46
C LYS A 252 7.30 10.25 8.14
N ALA A 253 8.13 9.95 9.14
CA ALA A 253 9.58 9.79 8.97
C ALA A 253 9.92 8.64 8.00
N PHE A 254 9.22 7.51 8.09
CA PHE A 254 9.35 6.40 7.15
C PHE A 254 8.88 6.80 5.74
N SER A 255 7.72 7.43 5.60
CA SER A 255 7.22 7.86 4.28
C SER A 255 8.12 8.90 3.62
N GLN A 256 8.73 9.81 4.40
CA GLN A 256 9.69 10.79 3.89
C GLN A 256 10.98 10.12 3.44
N TRP A 257 11.57 9.25 4.28
CA TRP A 257 12.72 8.42 3.90
C TRP A 257 12.47 7.61 2.62
N PHE A 258 11.27 7.03 2.48
CA PHE A 258 10.92 6.25 1.31
C PHE A 258 10.87 7.09 0.02
N ILE A 259 10.32 8.30 0.09
CA ILE A 259 10.30 9.26 -1.02
C ILE A 259 11.73 9.74 -1.37
N GLU A 260 12.48 10.16 -0.37
CA GLU A 260 13.75 10.87 -0.54
C GLU A 260 14.95 9.96 -0.84
N ILE A 261 14.92 8.71 -0.35
CA ILE A 261 16.02 7.74 -0.51
C ILE A 261 15.64 6.61 -1.47
N VAL A 262 14.52 5.92 -1.26
CA VAL A 262 14.18 4.74 -2.08
C VAL A 262 13.66 5.14 -3.45
N LEU A 263 12.72 6.09 -3.51
CA LEU A 263 12.21 6.66 -4.77
C LEU A 263 13.02 7.89 -5.23
N ALA A 264 14.26 8.04 -4.76
CA ALA A 264 15.17 9.11 -5.16
C ALA A 264 15.32 9.17 -6.69
N ARG A 265 15.11 10.36 -7.28
CA ARG A 265 15.22 10.59 -8.74
C ARG A 265 16.59 11.16 -9.07
N SER A 266 17.31 10.52 -10.00
CA SER A 266 18.60 10.99 -10.51
C SER A 266 18.45 12.06 -11.60
N ALA A 267 17.27 12.19 -12.23
CA ALA A 267 16.99 13.18 -13.27
C ALA A 267 15.50 13.58 -13.30
N GLU A 268 15.19 14.76 -13.86
CA GLU A 268 13.82 15.29 -13.93
C GLU A 268 12.90 14.54 -14.92
N ASP A 269 13.48 13.69 -15.79
CA ASP A 269 12.79 12.79 -16.72
C ASP A 269 12.79 11.31 -16.28
N GLU A 270 13.36 11.00 -15.12
CA GLU A 270 13.39 9.64 -14.54
C GLU A 270 12.15 9.37 -13.68
N PHE A 271 11.51 8.21 -13.82
CA PHE A 271 10.37 7.79 -12.99
C PHE A 271 10.69 6.48 -12.27
N PRO A 272 10.72 6.46 -10.92
CA PRO A 272 11.01 5.26 -10.16
C PRO A 272 9.79 4.33 -10.10
N LEU A 273 9.99 3.06 -10.42
CA LEU A 273 8.98 2.00 -10.29
C LEU A 273 9.50 0.94 -9.32
N LEU A 274 8.96 0.89 -8.11
CA LEU A 274 9.20 -0.21 -7.17
C LEU A 274 8.34 -1.41 -7.56
N ILE A 275 8.95 -2.58 -7.76
CA ILE A 275 8.21 -3.81 -8.06
C ILE A 275 8.61 -4.94 -7.11
N PHE A 276 7.60 -5.51 -6.48
CA PHE A 276 7.65 -6.58 -5.49
C PHE A 276 6.34 -7.40 -5.62
N PRO A 277 6.28 -8.64 -5.10
CA PRO A 277 5.08 -9.45 -5.22
C PRO A 277 4.03 -9.03 -4.17
N PRO A 278 2.72 -9.01 -4.49
CA PRO A 278 1.69 -8.72 -3.49
C PRO A 278 1.53 -9.87 -2.48
N GLU A 279 1.84 -11.10 -2.90
CA GLU A 279 1.86 -12.36 -2.13
C GLU A 279 2.72 -13.38 -2.91
N LEU A 280 3.29 -14.40 -2.25
CA LEU A 280 4.07 -15.47 -2.91
C LEU A 280 3.22 -16.61 -3.53
N GLY A 281 1.90 -16.49 -3.55
CA GLY A 281 0.99 -17.51 -4.08
C GLY A 281 0.96 -18.86 -3.33
N LEU A 282 1.60 -18.96 -2.15
CA LEU A 282 1.74 -20.20 -1.40
C LEU A 282 0.46 -20.54 -0.61
N PRO A 283 -0.29 -21.61 -0.95
CA PRO A 283 -1.45 -22.01 -0.18
C PRO A 283 -1.04 -22.51 1.21
N ASN A 284 -1.75 -22.05 2.25
CA ASN A 284 -1.55 -22.38 3.67
C ASN A 284 -0.31 -21.73 4.34
N LEU A 285 -0.20 -20.39 4.26
CA LEU A 285 0.46 -19.66 5.34
C LEU A 285 -0.42 -19.72 6.62
N PRO A 286 0.13 -20.10 7.79
CA PRO A 286 -0.54 -19.81 9.06
C PRO A 286 -0.61 -18.29 9.25
N ARG A 287 -1.76 -17.81 9.76
CA ARG A 287 -2.04 -16.40 10.04
C ARG A 287 -1.64 -16.01 11.45
#